data_AF-A0A8T1W1L1-F1
#
_entry.id   AF-A0A8T1W1L1-F1
#
_cell.length_a   1.000
_cell.length_b   1.000
_cell.length_c   1.000
_cell.angle_alpha   90.00
_cell.angle_beta   90.00
_cell.angle_gamma   90.00
#
_symmetry.space_group_name_H-M   'P 1'
#
loop_
_entity.id
_entity.type
_entity.pdbx_description
1 polymer ?
#
loop_
_entity_poly.entity_id
_entity_poly.type
_entity_poly.pdbx_seq_one_letter_code
_entity_poly.pdbx_strand_id
1 'polypeptide(L)'
;MSRHSKNATATTHFTYHEREAAGHGTLKRRFGRDSQLAFGVCCLCLASTHARSPLVSPGGFVYCKECIYANLLAQKRSIQDNTAAYERFCETQRRREQDQTLAQEKQTLQKALDAAEGSVSTAIGSPQDAKTRATLKLQEKVDRATDDDKRQAMKKTSFWIPDCTPTQETKVDKPDTKTRDPMSLEEMKLKHLMPVKFEWDATTEKQPKVLCAVTKKEISHHRAVLLRPSGQVVLESCLKDMVLPTMTCPVTGLKLRKKDIVHLQAGGTGFSAHSTVEAKKYRPTMT
;
A
#
# COMPACT_ATOMS: atom_id res chain seq x y z
N MET A 1 -14.10 -42.95 -38.88
CA MET A 1 -12.78 -43.10 -38.23
C MET A 1 -12.44 -41.80 -37.52
N SER A 2 -12.39 -41.79 -36.18
CA SER A 2 -11.92 -40.62 -35.44
C SER A 2 -10.44 -40.40 -35.75
N ARG A 3 -10.08 -39.17 -36.16
CA ARG A 3 -8.68 -38.81 -36.44
C ARG A 3 -7.91 -38.76 -35.13
N HIS A 4 -7.04 -39.75 -34.91
CA HIS A 4 -6.20 -39.88 -33.71
C HIS A 4 -5.31 -38.66 -33.42
N SER A 5 -5.06 -37.82 -34.43
CA SER A 5 -4.28 -36.58 -34.35
C SER A 5 -5.00 -35.42 -33.65
N LYS A 6 -6.28 -35.57 -33.30
CA LYS A 6 -7.08 -34.56 -32.57
C LYS A 6 -7.28 -34.91 -31.09
N ASN A 7 -6.62 -35.96 -30.60
CA ASN A 7 -6.70 -36.35 -29.20
C ASN A 7 -5.77 -35.47 -28.36
N ALA A 8 -6.20 -35.14 -27.13
CA ALA A 8 -5.62 -34.15 -26.23
C ALA A 8 -4.16 -34.39 -25.76
N THR A 9 -3.50 -35.42 -26.28
CA THR A 9 -2.15 -35.90 -25.90
C THR A 9 -1.35 -36.43 -27.09
N ALA A 10 -1.84 -36.24 -28.33
CA ALA A 10 -1.15 -36.73 -29.53
C ALA A 10 0.03 -35.85 -29.96
N THR A 11 0.08 -34.59 -29.50
CA THR A 11 1.15 -33.62 -29.81
C THR A 11 2.02 -33.35 -28.58
N THR A 12 3.31 -33.10 -28.79
CA THR A 12 4.28 -32.76 -27.73
C THR A 12 4.07 -31.38 -27.09
N HIS A 13 3.24 -30.56 -27.73
CA HIS A 13 2.83 -29.26 -27.23
C HIS A 13 1.31 -29.24 -27.05
N PHE A 14 0.85 -28.59 -25.98
CA PHE A 14 -0.58 -28.35 -25.79
C PHE A 14 -1.08 -27.37 -26.85
N THR A 15 -2.17 -27.73 -27.52
CA THR A 15 -2.92 -26.84 -28.40
C THR A 15 -3.61 -25.74 -27.58
N TYR A 16 -4.07 -24.67 -28.23
CA TYR A 16 -4.78 -23.59 -27.55
C TYR A 16 -5.97 -24.09 -26.73
N HIS A 17 -6.76 -25.01 -27.30
CA HIS A 17 -7.94 -25.57 -26.65
C HIS A 17 -7.59 -26.45 -25.44
N GLU A 18 -6.50 -27.22 -25.52
CA GLU A 18 -6.01 -28.00 -24.39
C GLU A 18 -5.47 -27.11 -23.27
N ARG A 19 -4.78 -26.01 -23.61
CA ARG A 19 -4.32 -25.02 -22.62
C ARG A 19 -5.49 -24.37 -21.90
N GLU A 20 -6.52 -23.97 -22.65
CA GLU A 20 -7.73 -23.37 -22.08
C GLU A 20 -8.48 -24.37 -21.17
N ALA A 21 -8.64 -25.62 -21.61
CA ALA A 21 -9.27 -26.69 -20.83
C ALA A 21 -8.46 -27.06 -19.56
N ALA A 22 -7.13 -27.06 -19.64
CA ALA A 22 -6.23 -27.26 -18.49
C ALA A 22 -6.16 -26.02 -17.57
N GLY A 23 -6.81 -24.91 -17.93
CA GLY A 23 -6.88 -23.70 -17.11
C GLY A 23 -5.61 -22.85 -17.17
N HIS A 24 -4.82 -22.98 -18.23
CA HIS A 24 -3.65 -22.17 -18.51
C HIS A 24 -3.98 -20.96 -19.41
N GLY A 25 -3.18 -19.89 -19.31
CA GLY A 25 -3.40 -18.65 -20.06
C GLY A 25 -4.29 -17.65 -19.31
N THR A 26 -5.00 -16.79 -20.05
CA THR A 26 -5.82 -15.73 -19.44
C THR A 26 -7.22 -16.24 -19.16
N LEU A 27 -7.51 -16.56 -17.92
CA LEU A 27 -8.85 -16.96 -17.46
C LEU A 27 -9.72 -15.72 -17.30
N LYS A 28 -10.91 -15.74 -17.92
CA LYS A 28 -11.92 -14.67 -17.82
C LYS A 28 -13.14 -15.20 -17.09
N ARG A 29 -13.64 -14.44 -16.10
CA ARG A 29 -14.91 -14.77 -15.42
C ARG A 29 -15.75 -13.51 -15.29
N ARG A 30 -17.03 -13.62 -15.62
CA ARG A 30 -18.01 -12.54 -15.48
C ARG A 30 -18.60 -12.52 -14.08
N PHE A 31 -18.65 -11.34 -13.48
CA PHE A 31 -19.30 -11.09 -12.20
C PHE A 31 -20.81 -10.93 -12.36
N GLY A 32 -21.57 -11.44 -11.39
CA GLY A 32 -23.02 -11.24 -11.34
C GLY A 32 -23.39 -9.84 -10.86
N ARG A 33 -24.70 -9.55 -10.80
CA ARG A 33 -25.21 -8.30 -10.21
C ARG A 33 -24.84 -8.17 -8.73
N ASP A 34 -24.76 -9.28 -8.02
CA ASP A 34 -24.51 -9.34 -6.58
C ASP A 34 -23.09 -8.89 -6.20
N SER A 35 -22.14 -8.98 -7.13
CA SER A 35 -20.76 -8.51 -6.94
C SER A 35 -20.59 -7.01 -7.22
N GLN A 36 -21.66 -6.30 -7.55
CA GLN A 36 -21.62 -4.90 -7.96
C GLN A 36 -22.31 -4.01 -6.92
N LEU A 37 -21.67 -2.92 -6.53
CA LEU A 37 -22.21 -2.00 -5.52
C LEU A 37 -23.41 -1.22 -6.09
N ALA A 38 -24.54 -1.22 -5.40
CA ALA A 38 -25.69 -0.37 -5.77
C ALA A 38 -25.43 1.10 -5.41
N PHE A 39 -26.10 2.01 -6.11
CA PHE A 39 -25.98 3.43 -5.83
C PHE A 39 -26.58 3.79 -4.45
N GLY A 40 -25.93 4.70 -3.71
CA GLY A 40 -26.34 5.09 -2.36
C GLY A 40 -25.96 4.11 -1.24
N VAL A 41 -25.18 3.08 -1.54
CA VAL A 41 -24.67 2.10 -0.57
C VAL A 41 -23.26 2.51 -0.14
N CYS A 42 -22.92 2.25 1.13
CA CYS A 42 -21.58 2.51 1.65
C CYS A 42 -20.55 1.55 1.05
N CYS A 43 -19.45 2.07 0.51
CA CYS A 43 -18.38 1.25 -0.08
C CYS A 43 -17.63 0.37 0.94
N LEU A 44 -17.67 0.70 2.23
CA LEU A 44 -16.98 -0.06 3.29
C LEU A 44 -17.85 -1.16 3.90
N CYS A 45 -19.09 -0.83 4.28
CA CYS A 45 -19.96 -1.80 4.97
C CYS A 45 -21.00 -2.45 4.04
N LEU A 46 -21.05 -2.06 2.76
CA LEU A 46 -21.97 -2.58 1.74
C LEU A 46 -23.47 -2.47 2.10
N ALA A 47 -23.78 -1.71 3.15
CA ALA A 47 -25.13 -1.47 3.62
C ALA A 47 -25.71 -0.17 3.05
N SER A 48 -27.02 -0.15 2.85
CA SER A 48 -27.73 1.05 2.42
C SER A 48 -27.53 2.20 3.42
N THR A 49 -27.38 3.42 2.92
CA THR A 49 -27.18 4.62 3.73
C THR A 49 -28.48 5.32 4.14
N HIS A 50 -29.65 4.73 3.85
CA HIS A 50 -30.97 5.33 4.11
C HIS A 50 -31.17 5.90 5.51
N ALA A 51 -30.80 5.13 6.55
CA ALA A 51 -30.98 5.51 7.94
C ALA A 51 -29.70 6.07 8.60
N ARG A 52 -28.66 6.35 7.81
CA ARG A 52 -27.35 6.80 8.31
C ARG A 52 -27.05 8.19 7.79
N SER A 53 -25.98 8.81 8.31
CA SER A 53 -25.44 10.05 7.74
C SER A 53 -24.39 9.71 6.66
N PRO A 54 -24.76 9.71 5.37
CA PRO A 54 -23.80 9.44 4.31
C PRO A 54 -22.85 10.64 4.13
N LEU A 55 -21.59 10.31 3.93
CA LEU A 55 -20.53 11.22 3.53
C LEU A 55 -19.99 10.78 2.17
N VAL A 56 -19.58 11.73 1.35
CA VAL A 56 -18.95 11.48 0.06
C VAL A 56 -17.51 11.97 0.05
N SER A 57 -16.61 11.15 -0.50
CA SER A 57 -15.22 11.56 -0.74
C SER A 57 -15.09 12.42 -2.01
N PRO A 58 -13.98 13.16 -2.17
CA PRO A 58 -13.74 13.93 -3.40
C PRO A 58 -13.77 13.09 -4.69
N GLY A 59 -13.42 11.81 -4.60
CA GLY A 59 -13.49 10.85 -5.70
C GLY A 59 -14.90 10.33 -6.01
N GLY A 60 -15.92 10.79 -5.28
CA GLY A 60 -17.32 10.44 -5.55
C GLY A 60 -17.80 9.14 -4.91
N PHE A 61 -17.04 8.58 -3.97
CA PHE A 61 -17.44 7.37 -3.24
C PHE A 61 -18.28 7.70 -2.02
N VAL A 62 -19.30 6.88 -1.76
CA VAL A 62 -20.27 7.07 -0.67
C VAL A 62 -19.89 6.20 0.53
N TYR A 63 -19.89 6.78 1.72
CA TYR A 63 -19.58 6.11 2.97
C TYR A 63 -20.59 6.47 4.07
N CYS A 64 -20.81 5.54 5.00
CA CYS A 64 -21.39 5.88 6.29
C CYS A 64 -20.36 6.71 7.08
N LYS A 65 -20.82 7.77 7.76
CA LYS A 65 -19.96 8.61 8.64
C LYS A 65 -19.11 7.78 9.60
N GLU A 66 -19.71 6.79 10.26
CA GLU A 66 -19.01 5.90 11.21
C GLU A 66 -17.90 5.09 10.53
N CYS A 67 -18.21 4.45 9.39
CA CYS A 67 -17.26 3.58 8.69
C CYS A 67 -16.03 4.35 8.19
N ILE A 68 -16.24 5.53 7.57
CA ILE A 68 -15.12 6.31 7.07
C ILE A 68 -14.30 6.92 8.21
N TYR A 69 -14.94 7.32 9.32
CA TYR A 69 -14.21 7.83 10.48
C TYR A 69 -13.38 6.73 11.15
N ALA A 70 -13.96 5.53 11.32
CA ALA A 70 -13.24 4.38 11.86
C ALA A 70 -12.01 4.04 10.99
N ASN A 71 -12.16 4.03 9.67
CA ASN A 71 -11.06 3.78 8.75
C ASN A 71 -9.96 4.87 8.84
N LEU A 72 -10.33 6.15 8.80
CA LEU A 72 -9.36 7.24 8.93
C LEU A 72 -8.64 7.23 10.29
N LEU A 73 -9.32 6.84 11.37
CA LEU A 73 -8.69 6.66 12.68
C LEU A 73 -7.73 5.48 12.69
N ALA A 74 -8.10 4.35 12.08
CA ALA A 74 -7.23 3.18 11.94
C ALA A 74 -5.96 3.52 11.14
N GLN A 75 -6.10 4.25 10.03
CA GLN A 75 -4.96 4.73 9.24
C GLN A 75 -4.05 5.66 10.05
N LYS A 76 -4.61 6.56 10.85
CA LYS A 76 -3.78 7.43 11.71
C LYS A 76 -3.00 6.67 12.77
N ARG A 77 -3.61 5.63 13.36
CA ARG A 77 -2.93 4.75 14.32
C ARG A 77 -1.79 3.99 13.65
N SER A 78 -2.04 3.38 12.49
CA SER A 78 -0.98 2.67 11.76
C SER A 78 0.15 3.59 11.30
N ILE A 79 -0.18 4.82 10.86
CA ILE A 79 0.83 5.84 10.54
C ILE A 79 1.67 6.16 11.78
N GLN A 80 1.04 6.39 12.94
CA GLN A 80 1.74 6.68 14.18
C GLN A 80 2.68 5.53 14.60
N ASP A 81 2.19 4.29 14.54
CA ASP A 81 2.99 3.11 14.86
C ASP A 81 4.17 2.94 13.90
N ASN A 82 3.94 3.14 12.60
CA ASN A 82 4.98 3.07 11.58
C ASN A 82 6.02 4.19 11.76
N THR A 83 5.58 5.42 12.09
CA THR A 83 6.50 6.54 12.36
C THR A 83 7.35 6.27 13.61
N ALA A 84 6.76 5.75 14.68
CA ALA A 84 7.51 5.40 15.90
C ALA A 84 8.49 4.25 15.65
N ALA A 85 8.11 3.25 14.85
CA ALA A 85 9.00 2.16 14.45
C ALA A 85 10.17 2.68 13.61
N TYR A 86 9.91 3.61 12.69
CA TYR A 86 10.94 4.25 11.87
C TYR A 86 11.91 5.10 12.73
N GLU A 87 11.39 5.87 13.69
CA GLU A 87 12.22 6.65 14.62
C GLU A 87 13.15 5.75 15.44
N ARG A 88 12.62 4.66 16.01
CA ARG A 88 13.43 3.65 16.73
C ARG A 88 14.50 3.01 15.85
N PHE A 89 14.15 2.72 14.59
CA PHE A 89 15.10 2.20 13.62
C PHE A 89 16.23 3.22 13.35
N CYS A 90 15.89 4.48 13.08
CA CYS A 90 16.87 5.55 12.87
C CYS A 90 17.76 5.78 14.09
N GLU A 91 17.23 5.76 15.31
CA GLU A 91 18.00 5.88 16.54
C GLU A 91 19.00 4.73 16.71
N THR A 92 18.57 3.50 16.42
CA THR A 92 19.43 2.32 16.47
C THR A 92 20.56 2.42 15.46
N GLN A 93 20.29 2.91 14.24
CA GLN A 93 21.31 3.13 13.23
C GLN A 93 22.32 4.21 13.65
N ARG A 94 21.85 5.37 14.14
CA ARG A 94 22.74 6.42 14.65
C ARG A 94 23.63 5.95 15.79
N ARG A 95 23.09 5.15 16.72
CA ARG A 95 23.88 4.55 17.82
C ARG A 95 24.95 3.60 17.28
N ARG A 96 24.61 2.74 16.31
CA ARG A 96 25.59 1.84 15.67
C ARG A 96 26.68 2.61 14.95
N GLU A 97 26.35 3.69 14.24
CA GLU A 97 27.32 4.56 13.58
C GLU A 97 28.24 5.27 14.60
N GLN A 98 27.68 5.76 15.71
CA GLN A 98 28.47 6.35 16.81
C GLN A 98 29.39 5.32 17.48
N ASP A 99 28.90 4.12 17.76
CA ASP A 99 29.72 3.05 18.34
C ASP A 99 30.83 2.62 17.38
N GLN A 100 30.55 2.58 16.07
CA GLN A 100 31.55 2.27 15.03
C GLN A 100 32.61 3.36 14.92
N THR A 101 32.24 4.63 14.91
CA THR A 101 33.19 5.77 14.86
C THR A 101 34.06 5.80 16.12
N LEU A 102 33.48 5.66 17.31
CA LEU A 102 34.24 5.57 18.57
C LEU A 102 35.17 4.34 18.60
N ALA A 103 34.75 3.19 18.06
CA ALA A 103 35.59 2.00 17.97
C ALA A 103 36.76 2.21 17.00
N GLN A 104 36.53 2.87 15.86
CA GLN A 104 37.58 3.24 14.91
C GLN A 104 38.57 4.24 15.54
N GLU A 105 38.08 5.29 16.21
CA GLU A 105 38.93 6.25 16.92
C GLU A 105 39.79 5.56 17.98
N LYS A 106 39.20 4.71 18.82
CA LYS A 106 39.93 3.91 19.81
C LYS A 106 41.00 3.03 19.16
N GLN A 107 40.69 2.37 18.05
CA GLN A 107 41.67 1.56 17.32
C GLN A 107 42.82 2.40 16.74
N THR A 108 42.53 3.58 16.19
CA THR A 108 43.57 4.46 15.64
C THR A 108 44.49 5.01 16.74
N LEU A 109 43.92 5.46 17.86
CA LEU A 109 44.68 5.90 19.03
C LEU A 109 45.52 4.77 19.61
N GLN A 110 44.96 3.57 19.74
CA GLN A 110 45.69 2.41 20.23
C GLN A 110 46.86 2.03 19.31
N LYS A 111 46.68 2.06 17.99
CA LYS A 111 47.78 1.87 17.02
C LYS A 111 48.86 2.95 17.15
N ALA A 112 48.48 4.21 17.37
CA ALA A 112 49.41 5.31 17.56
C ALA A 112 50.21 5.18 18.88
N LEU A 113 49.55 4.77 19.96
CA LEU A 113 50.20 4.48 21.25
C LEU A 113 51.15 3.29 21.14
N ASP A 114 50.74 2.17 20.53
CA ASP A 114 51.59 1.00 20.29
C ASP A 114 52.85 1.37 19.47
N ALA A 115 52.71 2.27 18.48
CA ALA A 115 53.83 2.76 17.68
C ALA A 115 54.77 3.67 18.49
N ALA A 116 54.24 4.52 19.37
CA ALA A 116 55.02 5.37 20.26
C ALA A 116 55.75 4.55 21.35
N GLU A 117 55.09 3.57 21.96
CA GLU A 117 55.71 2.65 22.94
C GLU A 117 56.81 1.78 22.29
N GLY A 118 56.62 1.34 21.04
CA GLY A 118 57.64 0.66 20.26
C GLY A 118 58.88 1.51 19.97
N SER A 119 58.73 2.85 19.95
CA SER A 119 59.84 3.80 19.77
C SER A 119 60.53 4.21 21.08
N VAL A 120 59.84 4.13 22.22
CA VAL A 120 60.40 4.52 23.55
C VAL A 120 61.09 3.36 24.25
N SER A 121 60.66 2.12 24.00
CA SER A 121 61.24 0.91 24.59
C SER A 121 62.65 0.57 24.10
N THR A 122 63.22 1.34 23.16
CA THR A 122 64.62 1.22 22.71
C THR A 122 65.63 1.92 23.63
N ALA A 123 65.18 2.69 24.64
CA ALA A 123 66.09 3.52 25.43
C ALA A 123 66.44 3.00 26.84
N ILE A 124 65.65 2.12 27.48
CA ILE A 124 65.87 1.75 28.89
C ILE A 124 65.39 0.30 29.16
N GLY A 125 66.25 -0.71 28.99
CA GLY A 125 65.94 -2.10 29.41
C GLY A 125 66.95 -3.16 28.96
N SER A 126 67.23 -4.13 29.84
CA SER A 126 68.18 -5.25 29.62
C SER A 126 67.83 -6.12 28.38
N PRO A 127 68.81 -6.53 27.55
CA PRO A 127 68.57 -7.05 26.19
C PRO A 127 68.00 -8.48 26.09
N GLN A 128 67.99 -9.27 27.18
CA GLN A 128 67.57 -10.68 27.11
C GLN A 128 66.06 -10.90 27.37
N ASP A 129 65.45 -10.17 28.32
CA ASP A 129 63.99 -10.28 28.62
C ASP A 129 63.10 -9.51 27.63
N ALA A 130 63.65 -8.49 26.96
CA ALA A 130 62.92 -7.74 25.93
C ALA A 130 62.64 -8.58 24.67
N LYS A 131 63.57 -9.47 24.30
CA LYS A 131 63.45 -10.33 23.10
C LYS A 131 62.39 -11.41 23.27
N THR A 132 62.37 -12.12 24.39
CA THR A 132 61.37 -13.19 24.68
C THR A 132 59.96 -12.64 24.82
N ARG A 133 59.80 -11.46 25.44
CA ARG A 133 58.49 -10.78 25.56
C ARG A 133 57.99 -10.23 24.22
N ALA A 134 58.89 -9.79 23.35
CA ALA A 134 58.54 -9.35 21.99
C ALA A 134 58.12 -10.54 21.10
N THR A 135 58.80 -11.69 21.18
CA THR A 135 58.44 -12.89 20.39
C THR A 135 57.09 -13.46 20.78
N LEU A 136 56.76 -13.52 22.09
CA LEU A 136 55.44 -14.00 22.54
C LEU A 136 54.30 -13.09 22.08
N LYS A 137 54.47 -11.76 22.16
CA LYS A 137 53.49 -10.79 21.65
C LYS A 137 53.32 -10.88 20.13
N LEU A 138 54.37 -11.21 19.38
CA LEU A 138 54.31 -11.39 17.93
C LEU A 138 53.52 -12.65 17.57
N GLN A 139 53.78 -13.75 18.28
CA GLN A 139 53.12 -15.04 18.07
C GLN A 139 51.62 -14.94 18.38
N GLU A 140 51.26 -14.30 19.50
CA GLU A 140 49.86 -14.06 19.87
C GLU A 140 49.11 -13.16 18.86
N LYS A 141 49.79 -12.18 18.24
CA LYS A 141 49.21 -11.35 17.16
C LYS A 141 48.98 -12.15 15.87
N VAL A 142 49.89 -13.07 15.51
CA VAL A 142 49.78 -13.93 14.32
C VAL A 142 48.66 -14.97 14.50
N ASP A 143 48.53 -15.54 15.70
CA ASP A 143 47.48 -16.51 16.02
C ASP A 143 46.08 -15.86 16.01
N ARG A 144 45.93 -14.64 16.52
CA ARG A 144 44.66 -13.89 16.42
C ARG A 144 44.29 -13.50 14.99
N ALA A 145 45.27 -13.09 14.18
CA ALA A 145 45.02 -12.74 12.78
C ALA A 145 44.56 -13.96 11.96
N THR A 146 45.17 -15.13 12.20
CA THR A 146 44.79 -16.37 11.50
C THR A 146 43.41 -16.89 11.91
N ASP A 147 42.96 -16.70 13.16
CA ASP A 147 41.60 -17.09 13.55
C ASP A 147 40.52 -16.14 13.01
N ASP A 148 40.78 -14.83 12.91
CA ASP A 148 39.85 -13.89 12.29
C ASP A 148 39.66 -14.18 10.79
N ASP A 149 40.73 -14.55 10.08
CA ASP A 149 40.69 -14.94 8.67
C ASP A 149 39.87 -16.22 8.45
N LYS A 150 40.03 -17.24 9.31
CA LYS A 150 39.22 -18.47 9.27
C LYS A 150 37.73 -18.14 9.49
N ARG A 151 37.43 -17.22 10.41
CA ARG A 151 36.05 -16.82 10.73
C ARG A 151 35.40 -16.04 9.59
N GLN A 152 36.17 -15.20 8.88
CA GLN A 152 35.70 -14.52 7.67
C GLN A 152 35.51 -15.48 6.49
N ALA A 153 36.39 -16.48 6.34
CA ALA A 153 36.22 -17.52 5.32
C ALA A 153 34.94 -18.33 5.57
N MET A 154 34.66 -18.73 6.82
CA MET A 154 33.41 -19.40 7.18
C MET A 154 32.17 -18.53 6.93
N LYS A 155 32.23 -17.22 7.18
CA LYS A 155 31.12 -16.31 6.84
C LYS A 155 30.79 -16.25 5.35
N LYS A 156 31.78 -16.44 4.49
CA LYS A 156 31.58 -16.45 3.02
C LYS A 156 31.03 -17.77 2.50
N THR A 157 31.40 -18.89 3.12
CA THR A 157 31.04 -20.24 2.63
C THR A 157 29.82 -20.83 3.33
N SER A 158 29.57 -20.47 4.59
CA SER A 158 28.57 -21.11 5.45
C SER A 158 27.39 -20.20 5.77
N PHE A 159 26.67 -19.75 4.72
CA PHE A 159 25.45 -18.91 4.84
C PHE A 159 24.35 -19.52 5.73
N TRP A 160 24.32 -20.83 5.88
CA TRP A 160 23.31 -21.60 6.62
C TRP A 160 23.54 -21.62 8.14
N ILE A 161 24.69 -21.14 8.62
CA ILE A 161 24.98 -21.01 10.06
C ILE A 161 24.45 -19.64 10.53
N PRO A 162 23.64 -19.54 11.60
CA PRO A 162 23.01 -18.28 12.03
C PRO A 162 23.97 -17.09 12.16
N ASP A 163 25.17 -17.30 12.72
CA ASP A 163 26.21 -16.28 12.90
C ASP A 163 26.89 -15.81 11.60
N CYS A 164 26.70 -16.57 10.52
CA CYS A 164 27.30 -16.35 9.20
C CYS A 164 26.26 -15.95 8.15
N THR A 165 25.00 -15.75 8.56
CA THR A 165 23.97 -15.21 7.68
C THR A 165 24.33 -13.76 7.33
N PRO A 166 24.42 -13.38 6.04
CA PRO A 166 24.60 -12.00 5.65
C PRO A 166 23.36 -11.23 6.08
N THR A 167 23.54 -10.37 7.09
CA THR A 167 22.48 -9.52 7.58
C THR A 167 22.20 -8.48 6.50
N GLN A 168 21.15 -8.69 5.72
CA GLN A 168 20.70 -7.67 4.78
C GLN A 168 20.26 -6.46 5.60
N GLU A 169 20.94 -5.32 5.40
CA GLU A 169 20.55 -4.06 6.00
C GLU A 169 19.13 -3.72 5.54
N THR A 170 18.17 -3.83 6.46
CA THR A 170 16.78 -3.46 6.20
C THR A 170 16.74 -1.96 6.04
N LYS A 171 16.82 -1.47 4.80
CA LYS A 171 16.54 -0.06 4.50
C LYS A 171 15.04 0.17 4.73
N VAL A 172 14.71 0.62 5.94
CA VAL A 172 13.35 1.04 6.26
C VAL A 172 13.16 2.41 5.62
N ASP A 173 12.29 2.49 4.62
CA ASP A 173 11.93 3.77 4.01
C ASP A 173 11.11 4.62 4.98
N LYS A 174 11.18 5.95 4.79
CA LYS A 174 10.38 6.87 5.60
C LYS A 174 8.88 6.59 5.37
N PRO A 175 8.12 6.29 6.44
CA PRO A 175 6.71 5.93 6.31
C PRO A 175 5.88 7.12 5.83
N ASP A 176 4.88 6.85 4.98
CA ASP A 176 3.93 7.87 4.51
C ASP A 176 3.06 8.35 5.68
N THR A 177 2.97 9.67 5.85
CA THR A 177 2.20 10.31 6.93
C THR A 177 0.77 10.65 6.51
N LYS A 178 0.41 10.39 5.25
CA LYS A 178 -0.85 10.84 4.67
C LYS A 178 -1.94 9.78 4.76
N THR A 179 -3.13 10.20 5.20
CA THR A 179 -4.34 9.38 5.16
C THR A 179 -4.91 9.34 3.74
N ARG A 180 -5.46 8.18 3.35
CA ARG A 180 -5.94 7.90 2.00
C ARG A 180 -7.38 7.42 1.98
N ASP A 181 -8.07 7.68 0.89
CA ASP A 181 -9.37 7.10 0.62
C ASP A 181 -9.23 5.55 0.46
N PRO A 182 -10.07 4.74 1.13
CA PRO A 182 -10.03 3.28 0.98
C PRO A 182 -10.25 2.76 -0.44
N MET A 183 -10.96 3.50 -1.29
CA MET A 183 -11.31 3.06 -2.64
C MET A 183 -10.44 3.70 -3.71
N SER A 184 -10.19 5.02 -3.64
CA SER A 184 -9.36 5.72 -4.64
C SER A 184 -7.87 5.72 -4.34
N LEU A 185 -7.47 5.41 -3.09
CA LEU A 185 -6.08 5.53 -2.60
C LEU A 185 -5.49 6.95 -2.70
N GLU A 186 -6.30 7.94 -3.05
CA GLU A 186 -5.90 9.35 -3.09
C GLU A 186 -5.84 9.95 -1.68
N GLU A 187 -5.02 10.98 -1.52
CA GLU A 187 -4.84 11.66 -0.25
C GLU A 187 -6.14 12.34 0.19
N MET A 188 -6.61 12.03 1.39
CA MET A 188 -7.88 12.53 1.89
C MET A 188 -7.83 12.83 3.39
N LYS A 189 -8.45 13.94 3.77
CA LYS A 189 -8.60 14.44 5.14
C LYS A 189 -10.07 14.56 5.46
N LEU A 190 -10.40 14.58 6.75
CA LEU A 190 -11.78 14.68 7.23
C LEU A 190 -12.54 15.89 6.66
N LYS A 191 -11.86 17.03 6.43
CA LYS A 191 -12.44 18.25 5.86
C LYS A 191 -12.88 18.10 4.40
N HIS A 192 -12.37 17.11 3.68
CA HIS A 192 -12.71 16.86 2.29
C HIS A 192 -13.96 15.99 2.14
N LEU A 193 -14.44 15.37 3.23
CA LEU A 193 -15.69 14.63 3.24
C LEU A 193 -16.88 15.60 3.22
N MET A 194 -17.83 15.33 2.33
CA MET A 194 -19.00 16.17 2.12
C MET A 194 -20.26 15.43 2.57
N PRO A 195 -21.09 16.02 3.44
CA PRO A 195 -22.35 15.41 3.81
C PRO A 195 -23.33 15.41 2.64
N VAL A 196 -24.07 14.31 2.50
CA VAL A 196 -25.04 14.14 1.42
C VAL A 196 -26.44 13.92 1.99
N LYS A 197 -27.43 14.49 1.31
CA LYS A 197 -28.85 14.24 1.54
C LYS A 197 -29.37 13.46 0.35
N PHE A 198 -29.63 12.17 0.56
CA PHE A 198 -30.29 11.34 -0.44
C PHE A 198 -31.80 11.40 -0.22
N GLU A 199 -32.53 11.64 -1.29
CA GLU A 199 -33.97 11.36 -1.34
C GLU A 199 -34.15 9.90 -1.71
N TRP A 200 -34.99 9.19 -0.97
CA TRP A 200 -35.22 7.76 -1.18
C TRP A 200 -36.65 7.52 -1.60
N ASP A 201 -36.85 6.59 -2.53
CA ASP A 201 -38.19 6.11 -2.85
C ASP A 201 -38.65 5.10 -1.79
N ALA A 202 -39.74 5.45 -1.10
CA ALA A 202 -40.40 4.58 -0.12
C ALA A 202 -41.57 3.79 -0.73
N THR A 203 -41.88 3.99 -2.01
CA THR A 203 -43.10 3.47 -2.64
C THR A 203 -43.00 2.00 -3.03
N THR A 204 -41.78 1.49 -3.24
CA THR A 204 -41.56 0.11 -3.69
C THR A 204 -41.19 -0.79 -2.50
N GLU A 205 -41.90 -1.92 -2.30
CA GLU A 205 -41.58 -2.94 -1.27
C GLU A 205 -40.19 -3.56 -1.44
N LYS A 206 -39.54 -3.32 -2.58
CA LYS A 206 -38.17 -3.75 -2.89
C LYS A 206 -37.20 -2.64 -2.49
N GLN A 207 -36.06 -3.02 -1.91
CA GLN A 207 -34.99 -2.18 -1.34
C GLN A 207 -35.00 -0.70 -1.77
N PRO A 208 -34.94 0.25 -0.81
CA PRO A 208 -35.09 1.67 -1.09
C PRO A 208 -34.01 2.14 -2.08
N LYS A 209 -34.44 2.81 -3.14
CA LYS A 209 -33.55 3.36 -4.17
C LYS A 209 -33.44 4.86 -4.01
N VAL A 210 -32.28 5.41 -4.39
CA VAL A 210 -32.05 6.86 -4.37
C VAL A 210 -32.70 7.52 -5.58
N LEU A 211 -33.33 8.67 -5.34
CA LEU A 211 -33.94 9.52 -6.34
C LEU A 211 -33.10 10.76 -6.62
N CYS A 212 -33.25 11.31 -7.82
CA CYS A 212 -32.74 12.63 -8.17
C CYS A 212 -33.59 13.73 -7.53
N ALA A 213 -32.94 14.69 -6.86
CA ALA A 213 -33.65 15.78 -6.15
C ALA A 213 -34.47 16.71 -7.07
N VAL A 214 -34.21 16.70 -8.39
CA VAL A 214 -34.92 17.55 -9.36
C VAL A 214 -36.00 16.78 -10.09
N THR A 215 -35.63 15.66 -10.71
CA THR A 215 -36.53 14.89 -11.59
C THR A 215 -37.28 13.79 -10.87
N LYS A 216 -36.93 13.49 -9.61
CA LYS A 216 -37.44 12.35 -8.83
C LYS A 216 -37.32 11.00 -9.56
N LYS A 217 -36.42 10.91 -10.55
CA LYS A 217 -36.10 9.67 -11.25
C LYS A 217 -35.12 8.83 -10.41
N GLU A 218 -35.30 7.52 -10.43
CA GLU A 218 -34.40 6.58 -9.76
C GLU A 218 -32.97 6.66 -10.32
N ILE A 219 -31.99 6.78 -9.43
CA ILE A 219 -30.57 6.76 -9.77
C ILE A 219 -30.04 5.34 -9.55
N SER A 220 -30.01 4.56 -10.63
CA SER A 220 -29.45 3.21 -10.62
C SER A 220 -28.04 3.20 -11.21
N HIS A 221 -27.93 3.30 -12.54
CA HIS A 221 -26.66 3.28 -13.28
C HIS A 221 -26.31 4.64 -13.90
N HIS A 222 -27.22 5.60 -13.80
CA HIS A 222 -27.02 6.93 -14.35
C HIS A 222 -25.95 7.68 -13.55
N ARG A 223 -25.12 8.46 -14.27
CA ARG A 223 -24.12 9.32 -13.64
C ARG A 223 -24.82 10.43 -12.86
N ALA A 224 -24.45 10.55 -11.60
CA ALA A 224 -25.01 11.52 -10.68
C ALA A 224 -23.91 12.41 -10.12
N VAL A 225 -24.33 13.57 -9.64
CA VAL A 225 -23.45 14.65 -9.21
C VAL A 225 -23.97 15.21 -7.90
N LEU A 226 -23.07 15.39 -6.96
CA LEU A 226 -23.32 16.04 -5.69
C LEU A 226 -23.00 17.53 -5.80
N LEU A 227 -23.92 18.35 -5.32
CA LEU A 227 -23.72 19.78 -5.14
C LEU A 227 -23.29 20.06 -3.69
N ARG A 228 -22.02 20.44 -3.48
CA ARG A 228 -21.43 20.57 -2.13
C ARG A 228 -22.20 21.51 -1.17
N PRO A 229 -22.65 22.72 -1.57
CA PRO A 229 -23.29 23.65 -0.64
C PRO A 229 -24.68 23.21 -0.19
N SER A 230 -25.42 22.55 -1.08
CA SER A 230 -26.78 22.07 -0.79
C SER A 230 -26.82 20.64 -0.25
N GLY A 231 -25.77 19.85 -0.52
CA GLY A 231 -25.70 18.42 -0.20
C GLY A 231 -26.66 17.56 -1.05
N GLN A 232 -27.25 18.14 -2.11
CA GLN A 232 -28.26 17.49 -2.94
C GLN A 232 -27.62 16.73 -4.10
N VAL A 233 -28.23 15.61 -4.47
CA VAL A 233 -27.77 14.74 -5.57
C VAL A 233 -28.67 14.90 -6.78
N VAL A 234 -28.04 15.15 -7.92
CA VAL A 234 -28.70 15.48 -9.18
C VAL A 234 -28.08 14.64 -10.30
N LEU A 235 -28.89 14.25 -11.30
CA LEU A 235 -28.38 13.56 -12.48
C LEU A 235 -27.47 14.46 -13.33
N GLU A 236 -26.52 13.87 -14.03
CA GLU A 236 -25.61 14.60 -14.92
C GLU A 236 -26.35 15.34 -16.06
N SER A 237 -27.49 14.81 -16.53
CA SER A 237 -28.34 15.50 -17.50
C SER A 237 -28.90 16.82 -16.94
N CYS A 238 -29.50 16.77 -15.75
CA CYS A 238 -30.04 17.94 -15.07
C CYS A 238 -28.94 18.95 -14.70
N LEU A 239 -27.71 18.50 -14.45
CA LEU A 239 -26.57 19.39 -14.27
C LEU A 239 -26.34 20.24 -15.52
N LYS A 240 -26.33 19.61 -16.71
CA LYS A 240 -26.06 20.29 -17.98
C LYS A 240 -27.15 21.30 -18.34
N ASP A 241 -28.41 20.93 -18.14
CA ASP A 241 -29.55 21.74 -18.58
C ASP A 241 -29.84 22.90 -17.62
N MET A 242 -29.77 22.67 -16.30
CA MET A 242 -30.25 23.63 -15.30
C MET A 242 -29.15 24.29 -14.49
N VAL A 243 -28.09 23.55 -14.14
CA VAL A 243 -27.09 24.00 -13.16
C VAL A 243 -25.91 24.71 -13.82
N LEU A 244 -25.39 24.21 -14.94
CA LEU A 244 -24.26 24.85 -15.64
C LEU A 244 -24.58 26.26 -16.16
N PRO A 245 -25.77 26.55 -16.73
CA PRO A 245 -26.08 27.89 -17.24
C PRO A 245 -26.21 28.93 -16.12
N THR A 246 -26.83 28.56 -15.00
CA THR A 246 -27.14 29.49 -13.90
C THR A 246 -26.14 29.45 -12.75
N MET A 247 -25.26 28.44 -12.73
CA MET A 247 -24.32 28.12 -11.63
C MET A 247 -24.98 28.20 -10.25
N THR A 248 -26.24 27.75 -10.17
CA THR A 248 -27.08 27.87 -8.98
C THR A 248 -27.79 26.54 -8.74
N CYS A 249 -27.95 26.14 -7.48
CA CYS A 249 -28.65 24.91 -7.13
C CYS A 249 -30.17 25.07 -7.39
N PRO A 250 -30.79 24.18 -8.18
CA PRO A 250 -32.20 24.30 -8.57
C PRO A 250 -33.18 24.10 -7.42
N VAL A 251 -32.77 23.40 -6.36
CA VAL A 251 -33.63 23.10 -5.20
C VAL A 251 -33.49 24.14 -4.09
N THR A 252 -32.28 24.67 -3.87
CA THR A 252 -31.97 25.54 -2.71
C THR A 252 -31.64 26.98 -3.08
N GLY A 253 -31.44 27.29 -4.37
CA GLY A 253 -31.05 28.63 -4.82
C GLY A 253 -29.62 29.05 -4.45
N LEU A 254 -28.82 28.15 -3.86
CA LEU A 254 -27.44 28.46 -3.47
C LEU A 254 -26.52 28.56 -4.70
N LYS A 255 -25.68 29.60 -4.72
CA LYS A 255 -24.67 29.80 -5.78
C LYS A 255 -23.57 28.74 -5.69
N LEU A 256 -23.15 28.24 -6.84
CA LEU A 256 -22.19 27.14 -6.99
C LEU A 256 -20.93 27.61 -7.71
N ARG A 257 -19.80 27.00 -7.36
CA ARG A 257 -18.54 27.09 -8.12
C ARG A 257 -18.25 25.76 -8.79
N LYS A 258 -17.38 25.79 -9.80
CA LYS A 258 -16.93 24.57 -10.51
C LYS A 258 -16.35 23.51 -9.55
N LYS A 259 -15.67 23.92 -8.48
CA LYS A 259 -15.10 23.03 -7.45
C LYS A 259 -16.13 22.36 -6.55
N ASP A 260 -17.34 22.89 -6.51
CA ASP A 260 -18.43 22.46 -5.64
C ASP A 260 -19.32 21.39 -6.31
N ILE A 261 -19.02 21.08 -7.57
CA ILE A 261 -19.65 20.02 -8.37
C ILE A 261 -18.78 18.77 -8.26
N VAL A 262 -19.27 17.73 -7.60
CA VAL A 262 -18.54 16.48 -7.38
C VAL A 262 -19.25 15.35 -8.09
N HIS A 263 -18.55 14.67 -9.01
CA HIS A 263 -19.10 13.55 -9.74
C HIS A 263 -19.12 12.32 -8.83
N LEU A 264 -20.28 11.69 -8.69
CA LEU A 264 -20.44 10.48 -7.89
C LEU A 264 -20.14 9.24 -8.73
N GLN A 265 -19.65 8.20 -8.07
CA GLN A 265 -19.51 6.89 -8.70
C GLN A 265 -20.90 6.33 -9.01
N ALA A 266 -21.11 5.91 -10.26
CA ALA A 266 -22.36 5.29 -10.68
C ALA A 266 -22.54 3.92 -10.00
N GLY A 267 -23.79 3.52 -9.76
CA GLY A 267 -24.09 2.17 -9.29
C GLY A 267 -23.66 1.12 -10.31
N GLY A 268 -22.99 0.08 -9.85
CA GLY A 268 -22.56 -1.03 -10.68
C GLY A 268 -23.74 -1.86 -11.18
N THR A 269 -23.68 -2.30 -12.43
CA THR A 269 -24.67 -3.21 -13.03
C THR A 269 -23.99 -4.49 -13.50
N GLY A 270 -24.77 -5.52 -13.83
CA GLY A 270 -24.23 -6.74 -14.45
C GLY A 270 -23.84 -6.57 -15.92
N PHE A 271 -23.99 -5.38 -16.51
CA PHE A 271 -23.76 -5.14 -17.94
C PHE A 271 -22.37 -4.54 -18.19
N SER A 272 -21.58 -5.21 -19.04
CA SER A 272 -20.21 -4.80 -19.39
C SER A 272 -20.10 -3.43 -20.09
N ALA A 273 -21.22 -2.89 -20.60
CA ALA A 273 -21.24 -1.57 -21.23
C ALA A 273 -21.03 -0.42 -20.22
N HIS A 274 -21.38 -0.63 -18.95
CA HIS A 274 -21.39 0.44 -17.94
C HIS A 274 -20.44 0.18 -16.76
N SER A 275 -20.10 -1.08 -16.50
CA SER A 275 -19.26 -1.48 -15.37
C SER A 275 -18.17 -2.45 -15.81
N THR A 276 -17.10 -2.51 -15.03
CA THR A 276 -16.06 -3.55 -15.16
C THR A 276 -16.57 -4.85 -14.57
N VAL A 277 -17.23 -5.67 -15.40
CA VAL A 277 -17.87 -6.92 -14.97
C VAL A 277 -16.99 -8.16 -15.22
N GLU A 278 -15.82 -8.01 -15.82
CA GLU A 278 -14.93 -9.14 -16.13
C GLU A 278 -13.66 -9.13 -15.27
N ALA A 279 -13.43 -10.21 -14.53
CA ALA A 279 -12.12 -10.50 -13.95
C ALA A 279 -11.25 -11.25 -14.95
N LYS A 280 -9.98 -10.83 -15.05
CA LYS A 280 -8.95 -11.50 -15.82
C LYS A 280 -7.85 -11.97 -14.87
N LYS A 281 -7.52 -13.26 -14.90
CA LYS A 281 -6.38 -13.82 -14.18
C LYS A 281 -5.47 -14.53 -15.17
N TYR A 282 -4.22 -14.09 -15.25
CA TYR A 282 -3.21 -14.79 -16.02
C TYR A 282 -2.66 -15.95 -15.20
N ARG A 283 -2.64 -17.15 -15.78
CA ARG A 283 -1.94 -18.32 -15.26
C ARG A 283 -0.81 -18.68 -16.22
N PRO A 284 0.46 -18.65 -15.77
CA PRO A 284 1.57 -19.03 -16.62
C PRO A 284 1.42 -20.51 -17.03
N THR A 285 1.81 -20.79 -18.27
CA THR A 285 1.96 -22.15 -18.78
C THR A 285 3.37 -22.62 -18.44
N MET A 286 3.54 -23.84 -17.92
CA MET A 286 4.85 -24.47 -17.96
C MET A 286 5.12 -24.84 -19.42
N THR A 287 5.96 -24.05 -20.08
CA THR A 287 6.60 -24.43 -21.35
C THR A 287 7.79 -25.31 -21.06
#